data_AF-A0A238L991-F1
#
_entry.id   AF-A0A238L991-F1
#
_cell.length_a   1.000
_cell.length_b   1.000
_cell.length_c   1.000
_cell.angle_alpha   90.00
_cell.angle_beta   90.00
_cell.angle_gamma   90.00
#
_symmetry.space_group_name_H-M   'P 1'
#
loop_
_entity.id
_entity.type
_entity.pdbx_description
1 polymer ?
#
loop_
_entity_poly.entity_id
_entity_poly.type
_entity_poly.pdbx_seq_one_letter_code
_entity_poly.pdbx_strand_id
1 'polypeptide(L)'
;MRQPGRHFLQIPGPSAVPDRILKAIGQQTIDHRGPDFAEVGKRALDGLKSIFRTRQHVFIFPSSGTGAWEAALVNTHSPGDNLLMYETGHFAFMWSKMARKIGLNPEIIEGDWRGGAEADRIEARLRADKAHQIKSVCVVHNETSTGSVSPIAEIRKAIDAAGHPALLMVDTISGLASLDFRFDEWGGRCRCFRRTEGADAAARTWLQRCQR
;
A
#
# COMPACT_ATOMS: atom_id res chain seq x y z
N MET A 1 -37.10 13.55 -20.80
CA MET A 1 -36.71 12.47 -19.86
C MET A 1 -36.14 13.11 -18.60
N ARG A 2 -36.61 12.76 -17.41
CA ARG A 2 -35.95 13.16 -16.17
C ARG A 2 -34.62 12.41 -16.11
N GLN A 3 -33.49 13.12 -16.17
CA GLN A 3 -32.21 12.51 -15.85
C GLN A 3 -32.19 12.22 -14.34
N PRO A 4 -31.89 10.98 -13.91
CA PRO A 4 -31.65 10.73 -12.49
C PRO A 4 -30.48 11.60 -12.01
N GLY A 5 -30.49 11.94 -10.71
CA GLY A 5 -29.40 12.70 -10.08
C GLY A 5 -28.06 11.96 -10.16
N ARG A 6 -26.99 12.60 -9.69
CA ARG A 6 -25.66 11.97 -9.63
C ARG A 6 -25.70 10.73 -8.74
N HIS A 7 -25.14 9.62 -9.23
CA HIS A 7 -25.01 8.39 -8.45
C HIS A 7 -24.11 8.62 -7.24
N PHE A 8 -24.58 8.22 -6.05
CA PHE A 8 -23.83 8.37 -4.80
C PHE A 8 -23.18 7.03 -4.42
N LEU A 9 -21.87 6.94 -4.68
CA LEU A 9 -21.10 5.71 -4.51
C LEU A 9 -20.57 5.59 -3.08
N GLN A 10 -21.13 4.66 -2.29
CA GLN A 10 -20.76 4.40 -0.88
C GLN A 10 -20.23 2.98 -0.65
N ILE A 11 -19.56 2.41 -1.65
CA ILE A 11 -18.76 1.19 -1.49
C ILE A 11 -17.32 1.60 -1.10
N PRO A 12 -16.55 0.74 -0.43
CA PRO A 12 -15.20 1.10 0.02
C PRO A 12 -14.15 1.17 -1.11
N GLY A 13 -14.59 1.06 -2.36
CA GLY A 13 -13.78 1.18 -3.57
C GLY A 13 -14.54 0.68 -4.80
N PRO A 14 -14.53 1.39 -5.95
CA PRO A 14 -13.94 2.71 -6.17
C PRO A 14 -14.67 3.85 -5.43
N SER A 15 -14.00 4.99 -5.24
CA SER A 15 -14.59 6.21 -4.64
C SER A 15 -15.06 7.18 -5.73
N ALA A 16 -15.96 8.10 -5.36
CA ALA A 16 -16.33 9.21 -6.24
C ALA A 16 -15.09 10.06 -6.61
N VAL A 17 -14.95 10.39 -7.89
CA VAL A 17 -13.80 11.14 -8.40
C VAL A 17 -14.16 12.63 -8.47
N PRO A 18 -13.34 13.55 -7.92
CA PRO A 18 -13.59 14.98 -8.01
C PRO A 18 -13.64 15.47 -9.46
N ASP A 19 -14.54 16.42 -9.76
CA ASP A 19 -14.76 16.93 -11.12
C ASP A 19 -13.49 17.46 -11.80
N ARG A 20 -12.56 18.05 -11.02
CA ARG A 20 -11.27 18.51 -11.53
C ARG A 20 -10.38 17.38 -12.06
N ILE A 21 -10.46 16.20 -11.46
CA ILE A 21 -9.70 15.01 -11.88
C ILE A 21 -10.35 14.41 -13.12
N LEU A 22 -11.69 14.33 -13.18
CA LEU A 22 -12.42 13.90 -14.37
C LEU A 22 -12.10 14.78 -15.59
N LYS A 23 -12.05 16.11 -15.39
CA LYS A 23 -11.65 17.08 -16.44
C LYS A 23 -10.21 16.89 -16.90
N ALA A 24 -9.30 16.52 -16.00
CA ALA A 24 -7.90 16.25 -16.34
C ALA A 24 -7.74 14.94 -17.13
N ILE A 25 -8.48 13.89 -16.76
CA ILE A 25 -8.47 12.60 -17.48
C ILE A 25 -9.06 12.75 -18.89
N GLY A 26 -10.04 13.65 -19.09
CA GLY A 26 -10.64 13.91 -20.40
C GLY A 26 -9.80 14.76 -21.35
N GLN A 27 -8.57 15.15 -21.00
CA GLN A 27 -7.66 15.87 -21.90
C GLN A 27 -7.14 14.96 -23.02
N GLN A 28 -6.76 15.56 -24.15
CA GLN A 28 -6.16 14.81 -25.26
C GLN A 28 -4.82 14.19 -24.84
N THR A 29 -4.53 12.99 -25.34
CA THR A 29 -3.26 12.33 -25.06
C THR A 29 -2.08 13.13 -25.60
N ILE A 30 -1.01 13.19 -24.80
CA ILE A 30 0.26 13.82 -25.17
C ILE A 30 1.29 12.74 -25.53
N ASP A 31 2.35 13.14 -26.23
CA ASP A 31 3.47 12.23 -26.52
C ASP A 31 4.22 11.84 -25.24
N HIS A 32 4.18 10.56 -24.89
CA HIS A 32 4.87 9.98 -23.73
C HIS A 32 6.41 10.10 -23.76
N ARG A 33 7.00 10.40 -24.93
CA ARG A 33 8.45 10.67 -25.07
C ARG A 33 8.79 12.16 -25.14
N GLY A 34 7.76 13.01 -25.16
CA GLY A 34 7.91 14.46 -25.25
C GLY A 34 8.28 15.11 -23.90
N PRO A 35 8.79 16.36 -23.94
CA PRO A 35 9.18 17.10 -22.74
C PRO A 35 8.01 17.35 -21.78
N ASP A 36 6.80 17.57 -22.31
CA ASP A 36 5.60 17.83 -21.52
C ASP A 36 5.23 16.63 -20.62
N PHE A 37 5.36 15.41 -21.14
CA PHE A 37 5.10 14.20 -20.36
C PHE A 37 6.15 14.02 -19.26
N ALA A 38 7.42 14.32 -19.55
CA ALA A 38 8.49 14.25 -18.55
C ALA A 38 8.24 15.22 -17.38
N GLU A 39 7.76 16.43 -17.65
CA GLU A 39 7.40 17.40 -16.61
C GLU A 39 6.24 16.87 -15.74
N VAL A 40 5.15 16.42 -16.36
CA VAL A 40 3.98 15.89 -15.65
C VAL A 40 4.35 14.66 -14.82
N GLY A 41 5.14 13.74 -15.39
CA GLY A 41 5.63 12.56 -14.70
C GLY A 41 6.46 12.90 -13.47
N LYS A 42 7.41 13.84 -13.60
CA LYS A 42 8.22 14.30 -12.45
C LYS A 42 7.36 14.91 -11.36
N ARG A 43 6.42 15.80 -11.71
CA ARG A 43 5.49 16.42 -10.76
C ARG A 43 4.62 15.37 -10.04
N ALA A 44 4.17 14.34 -10.75
CA ALA A 44 3.40 13.25 -10.15
C ALA A 44 4.24 12.44 -9.15
N LEU A 45 5.47 12.08 -9.50
CA LEU A 45 6.39 11.35 -8.62
C LEU A 45 6.75 12.17 -7.37
N ASP A 46 7.08 13.45 -7.52
CA ASP A 46 7.39 14.33 -6.39
C ASP A 46 6.16 14.56 -5.49
N GLY A 47 4.97 14.68 -6.09
CA GLY A 47 3.70 14.74 -5.36
C GLY A 47 3.45 13.48 -4.52
N LEU A 48 3.69 12.29 -5.08
CA LEU A 48 3.53 11.02 -4.36
C LEU A 48 4.47 10.91 -3.14
N LYS A 49 5.72 11.37 -3.24
CA LYS A 49 6.65 11.39 -2.10
C LYS A 49 6.07 12.14 -0.89
N SER A 50 5.35 13.24 -1.13
CA SER A 50 4.70 13.99 -0.05
C SER A 50 3.56 13.20 0.63
N ILE A 51 2.80 12.41 -0.15
CA ILE A 51 1.69 11.58 0.35
C ILE A 51 2.22 10.40 1.16
N PHE A 52 3.27 9.73 0.67
CA PHE A 52 3.94 8.64 1.38
C PHE A 52 4.81 9.12 2.56
N ARG A 53 5.07 10.43 2.65
CA ARG A 53 6.05 11.04 3.56
C ARG A 53 7.41 10.35 3.48
N THR A 54 7.94 10.30 2.25
CA THR A 54 9.22 9.66 1.96
C THR A 54 10.15 10.53 1.12
N ARG A 55 11.46 10.37 1.33
CA ARG A 55 12.52 10.87 0.45
C ARG A 55 13.00 9.82 -0.55
N GLN A 56 12.53 8.58 -0.43
CA GLN A 56 12.93 7.44 -1.27
C GLN A 56 12.31 7.49 -2.68
N HIS A 57 12.75 6.57 -3.54
CA HIS A 57 12.17 6.40 -4.86
C HIS A 57 10.73 5.92 -4.79
N VAL A 58 9.87 6.51 -5.63
CA VAL A 58 8.48 6.11 -5.84
C VAL A 58 8.30 5.70 -7.28
N PHE A 59 7.42 4.73 -7.51
CA PHE A 59 7.14 4.18 -8.83
C PHE A 59 5.63 4.22 -9.09
N ILE A 60 5.24 4.50 -10.33
CA ILE A 60 3.85 4.47 -10.78
C ILE A 60 3.75 3.32 -11.78
N PHE A 61 2.92 2.33 -11.47
CA PHE A 61 2.63 1.23 -12.38
C PHE A 61 1.30 1.48 -13.09
N PRO A 62 1.19 1.22 -14.40
CA PRO A 62 -0.08 1.24 -15.14
C PRO A 62 -0.88 -0.04 -14.83
N SER A 63 -1.20 -0.27 -13.55
CA SER A 63 -1.86 -1.47 -13.05
C SER A 63 -2.82 -1.15 -11.89
N SER A 64 -3.60 -2.14 -11.48
CA SER A 64 -4.38 -2.06 -10.24
C SER A 64 -3.51 -2.29 -9.00
N GLY A 65 -4.10 -2.18 -7.81
CA GLY A 65 -3.40 -2.47 -6.55
C GLY A 65 -2.79 -3.88 -6.51
N THR A 66 -3.46 -4.87 -7.10
CA THR A 66 -2.95 -6.25 -7.19
C THR A 66 -1.67 -6.34 -8.04
N GLY A 67 -1.58 -5.57 -9.13
CA GLY A 67 -0.36 -5.50 -9.93
C GLY A 67 0.80 -4.86 -9.17
N ALA A 68 0.50 -3.92 -8.27
CA ALA A 68 1.49 -3.34 -7.37
C ALA A 68 1.99 -4.38 -6.33
N TRP A 69 1.10 -5.22 -5.79
CA TRP A 69 1.52 -6.35 -4.93
C TRP A 69 2.44 -7.32 -5.66
N GLU A 70 2.13 -7.67 -6.91
CA GLU A 70 2.95 -8.60 -7.69
C GLU A 70 4.33 -7.98 -7.94
N ALA A 71 4.36 -6.73 -8.44
CA ALA A 71 5.59 -5.98 -8.66
C ALA A 71 6.45 -5.88 -7.40
N ALA A 72 5.83 -5.73 -6.22
CA ALA A 72 6.51 -5.77 -4.93
C ALA A 72 7.36 -7.04 -4.77
N LEU A 73 6.67 -8.17 -4.87
CA LEU A 73 7.18 -9.47 -4.49
C LEU A 73 8.25 -9.94 -5.49
N VAL A 74 7.97 -9.81 -6.79
CA VAL A 74 8.89 -10.27 -7.85
C VAL A 74 10.17 -9.44 -7.92
N ASN A 75 10.17 -8.18 -7.46
CA ASN A 75 11.37 -7.33 -7.45
C ASN A 75 12.19 -7.43 -6.15
N THR A 76 11.77 -8.26 -5.20
CA THR A 76 12.41 -8.35 -3.86
C THR A 76 12.71 -9.75 -3.41
N HIS A 77 12.07 -10.75 -4.00
CA HIS A 77 12.19 -12.14 -3.61
C HIS A 77 12.55 -13.00 -4.81
N SER A 78 13.17 -14.12 -4.50
CA SER A 78 13.38 -15.23 -5.42
C SER A 78 12.39 -16.36 -5.09
N PRO A 79 12.03 -17.21 -6.07
CA PRO A 79 11.21 -18.39 -5.82
C PRO A 79 11.76 -19.23 -4.65
N GLY A 80 10.87 -19.66 -3.75
CA GLY A 80 11.20 -20.40 -2.54
C GLY A 80 11.44 -19.52 -1.30
N ASP A 81 11.55 -18.19 -1.43
CA ASP A 81 11.71 -17.31 -0.27
C ASP A 81 10.48 -17.35 0.65
N ASN A 82 10.74 -17.33 1.96
CA ASN A 82 9.71 -17.36 2.99
C ASN A 82 9.23 -15.94 3.31
N LEU A 83 7.90 -15.77 3.40
CA LEU A 83 7.24 -14.54 3.80
C LEU A 83 6.43 -14.80 5.07
N LEU A 84 6.42 -13.85 5.99
CA LEU A 84 5.50 -13.86 7.13
C LEU A 84 4.34 -12.91 6.83
N MET A 85 3.12 -13.40 6.87
CA MET A 85 1.90 -12.61 6.64
C MET A 85 0.98 -12.74 7.85
N TYR A 86 0.19 -11.70 8.12
CA TYR A 86 -0.86 -11.74 9.14
C TYR A 86 -2.23 -11.76 8.47
N GLU A 87 -3.08 -12.70 8.84
CA GLU A 87 -4.43 -12.79 8.30
C GLU A 87 -5.36 -11.79 8.99
N THR A 88 -5.54 -10.63 8.36
CA THR A 88 -6.48 -9.59 8.82
C THR A 88 -7.87 -9.74 8.18
N GLY A 89 -7.97 -10.41 7.04
CA GLY A 89 -9.19 -10.54 6.26
C GLY A 89 -8.96 -10.96 4.81
N HIS A 90 -9.92 -10.62 3.96
CA HIS A 90 -9.96 -11.07 2.56
C HIS A 90 -8.74 -10.61 1.74
N PHE A 91 -8.28 -9.36 1.91
CA PHE A 91 -7.15 -8.85 1.11
C PHE A 91 -5.82 -9.48 1.52
N ALA A 92 -5.61 -9.71 2.83
CA ALA A 92 -4.46 -10.49 3.30
C ALA A 92 -4.45 -11.93 2.73
N PHE A 93 -5.62 -12.59 2.73
CA PHE A 93 -5.76 -13.92 2.13
C PHE A 93 -5.44 -13.91 0.62
N MET A 94 -6.00 -12.97 -0.14
CA MET A 94 -5.72 -12.85 -1.57
C MET A 94 -4.24 -12.60 -1.87
N TRP A 95 -3.58 -11.75 -1.08
CA TRP A 95 -2.16 -11.45 -1.24
C TRP A 95 -1.31 -12.70 -0.99
N SER A 96 -1.62 -13.50 0.04
CA SER A 96 -0.93 -14.77 0.29
C SER A 96 -1.13 -15.78 -0.85
N LYS A 97 -2.35 -15.88 -1.40
CA LYS A 97 -2.64 -16.74 -2.55
C LYS A 97 -1.83 -16.34 -3.78
N MET A 98 -1.67 -15.04 -4.02
CA MET A 98 -0.83 -14.53 -5.09
C MET A 98 0.64 -14.86 -4.86
N ALA A 99 1.16 -14.66 -3.64
CA ALA A 99 2.54 -15.03 -3.29
C ALA A 99 2.83 -16.51 -3.54
N ARG A 100 1.92 -17.42 -3.17
CA ARG A 100 2.04 -18.86 -3.50
C ARG A 100 2.09 -19.11 -5.00
N LYS A 101 1.24 -18.43 -5.78
CA LYS A 101 1.18 -18.60 -7.24
C LYS A 101 2.47 -18.19 -7.97
N ILE A 102 3.19 -17.21 -7.44
CA ILE A 102 4.48 -16.76 -7.99
C ILE A 102 5.68 -17.52 -7.41
N GLY A 103 5.44 -18.64 -6.70
CA GLY A 103 6.48 -19.54 -6.20
C GLY A 103 7.13 -19.11 -4.88
N LEU A 104 6.50 -18.23 -4.10
CA LEU A 104 6.95 -17.87 -2.75
C LEU A 104 6.26 -18.71 -1.68
N ASN A 105 6.83 -18.73 -0.48
CA ASN A 105 6.35 -19.51 0.65
C ASN A 105 5.77 -18.60 1.76
N PRO A 106 4.52 -18.14 1.64
CA PRO A 106 3.87 -17.37 2.68
C PRO A 106 3.44 -18.27 3.85
N GLU A 107 4.04 -17.99 5.00
CA GLU A 107 3.58 -18.40 6.31
C GLU A 107 2.54 -17.39 6.80
N ILE A 108 1.40 -17.87 7.28
CA ILE A 108 0.28 -17.04 7.71
C ILE A 108 0.10 -17.21 9.21
N ILE A 109 0.15 -16.10 9.94
CA ILE A 109 -0.35 -16.02 11.31
C ILE A 109 -1.86 -15.81 11.22
N GLU A 110 -2.63 -16.83 11.61
CA GLU A 110 -4.09 -16.77 11.63
C GLU A 110 -4.57 -15.71 12.63
N GLY A 111 -5.36 -14.76 12.15
CA GLY A 111 -6.05 -13.75 12.95
C GLY A 111 -7.54 -14.08 13.10
N ASP A 112 -8.26 -13.26 13.85
CA ASP A 112 -9.69 -13.47 14.14
C ASP A 112 -10.63 -12.64 13.25
N TRP A 113 -10.08 -11.85 12.32
CA TRP A 113 -10.79 -10.92 11.44
C TRP A 113 -11.57 -9.80 12.18
N ARG A 114 -11.31 -9.61 13.49
CA ARG A 114 -11.92 -8.57 14.32
C ARG A 114 -10.96 -7.42 14.62
N GLY A 115 -9.68 -7.59 14.30
CA GLY A 115 -8.62 -6.61 14.50
C GLY A 115 -7.61 -6.56 13.38
N GLY A 116 -6.72 -5.57 13.46
CA GLY A 116 -5.54 -5.48 12.61
C GLY A 116 -4.46 -6.50 13.01
N ALA A 117 -3.31 -6.43 12.35
CA ALA A 117 -2.20 -7.33 12.65
C ALA A 117 -1.62 -7.11 14.06
N GLU A 118 -1.36 -8.21 14.77
CA GLU A 118 -0.82 -8.18 16.14
C GLU A 118 0.71 -8.16 16.13
N ALA A 119 1.29 -7.04 16.56
CA ALA A 119 2.74 -6.84 16.59
C ALA A 119 3.47 -7.87 17.47
N ASP A 120 2.91 -8.21 18.62
CA ASP A 120 3.51 -9.16 19.57
C ASP A 120 3.62 -10.58 18.98
N ARG A 121 2.61 -11.01 18.23
CA ARG A 121 2.63 -12.32 17.55
C ARG A 121 3.64 -12.36 16.42
N ILE A 122 3.77 -11.25 15.68
CA ILE A 122 4.81 -11.10 14.65
C ILE A 122 6.19 -11.14 15.31
N GLU A 123 6.42 -10.41 16.40
CA GLU A 123 7.68 -10.42 17.14
C GLU A 123 8.03 -11.83 17.62
N ALA A 124 7.11 -12.51 18.29
CA ALA A 124 7.31 -13.85 18.82
C ALA A 124 7.73 -14.83 17.70
N ARG A 125 7.08 -14.75 16.54
CA ARG A 125 7.41 -15.61 15.40
C ARG A 125 8.78 -15.28 14.80
N LEU A 126 9.14 -14.01 14.68
CA LEU A 126 10.45 -13.59 14.19
C LEU A 126 11.57 -13.97 15.15
N ARG A 127 11.34 -13.90 16.47
CA ARG A 127 12.29 -14.39 17.48
C ARG A 127 12.51 -15.89 17.40
N ALA A 128 11.50 -16.66 16.99
CA ALA A 128 11.63 -18.10 16.77
C ALA A 128 12.41 -18.45 15.49
N ASP A 129 12.48 -17.53 14.50
CA ASP A 129 13.25 -17.72 13.27
C ASP A 129 14.75 -17.47 13.48
N LYS A 130 15.41 -18.38 14.21
CA LYS A 130 16.85 -18.29 14.52
C LYS A 130 17.74 -18.33 13.27
N ALA A 131 17.25 -18.89 12.18
CA ALA A 131 17.97 -19.02 10.92
C ALA A 131 17.71 -17.85 9.95
N HIS A 132 16.87 -16.87 10.33
CA HIS A 132 16.51 -15.72 9.50
C HIS A 132 16.03 -16.11 8.09
N GLN A 133 15.19 -17.14 8.04
CA GLN A 133 14.63 -17.65 6.80
C GLN A 133 13.53 -16.72 6.25
N ILE A 134 12.80 -16.01 7.12
CA ILE A 134 11.76 -15.05 6.75
C ILE A 134 12.40 -13.82 6.12
N LYS A 135 12.14 -13.60 4.82
CA LYS A 135 12.69 -12.47 4.08
C LYS A 135 11.90 -11.19 4.25
N SER A 136 10.58 -11.31 4.39
CA SER A 136 9.69 -10.17 4.55
C SER A 136 8.53 -10.46 5.48
N VAL A 137 8.09 -9.42 6.18
CA VAL A 137 6.82 -9.34 6.90
C VAL A 137 5.85 -8.53 6.04
N CYS A 138 4.77 -9.13 5.59
CA CYS A 138 3.76 -8.52 4.72
C CYS A 138 2.46 -8.28 5.49
N VAL A 139 2.01 -7.03 5.55
CA VAL A 139 0.84 -6.62 6.35
C VAL A 139 -0.06 -5.69 5.56
N VAL A 140 -1.38 -5.87 5.70
CA VAL A 140 -2.38 -4.93 5.19
C VAL A 140 -2.61 -3.83 6.22
N HIS A 141 -2.35 -2.57 5.85
CA HIS A 141 -2.52 -1.39 6.70
C HIS A 141 -3.99 -1.14 7.04
N ASN A 142 -4.86 -1.18 6.04
CA ASN A 142 -6.29 -1.03 6.21
C ASN A 142 -7.00 -2.19 5.50
N GLU A 143 -7.53 -3.13 6.26
CA GLU A 143 -8.22 -4.30 5.73
C GLU A 143 -9.66 -3.91 5.39
N THR A 144 -9.91 -3.64 4.12
CA THR A 144 -11.19 -3.12 3.65
C THR A 144 -12.37 -4.07 3.90
N SER A 145 -12.12 -5.39 3.96
CA SER A 145 -13.18 -6.38 4.18
C SER A 145 -13.69 -6.43 5.63
N THR A 146 -12.85 -6.06 6.60
CA THR A 146 -13.19 -6.08 8.02
C THR A 146 -13.27 -4.67 8.62
N GLY A 147 -12.76 -3.65 7.92
CA GLY A 147 -12.62 -2.28 8.44
C GLY A 147 -11.49 -2.13 9.46
N SER A 148 -10.62 -3.13 9.59
CA SER A 148 -9.55 -3.15 10.59
C SER A 148 -8.32 -2.38 10.13
N VAL A 149 -7.66 -1.69 11.06
CA VAL A 149 -6.41 -0.95 10.83
C VAL A 149 -5.27 -1.63 11.58
N SER A 150 -4.19 -1.95 10.86
CA SER A 150 -2.99 -2.56 11.44
C SER A 150 -2.03 -1.48 11.97
N PRO A 151 -1.45 -1.65 13.17
CA PRO A 151 -0.52 -0.68 13.77
C PRO A 151 0.88 -0.80 13.18
N ILE A 152 1.10 -0.24 11.98
CA ILE A 152 2.35 -0.39 11.20
C ILE A 152 3.60 0.06 11.99
N ALA A 153 3.50 1.15 12.77
CA ALA A 153 4.61 1.63 13.59
C ALA A 153 5.03 0.61 14.67
N GLU A 154 4.06 -0.03 15.32
CA GLU A 154 4.34 -1.05 16.35
C GLU A 154 4.89 -2.33 15.72
N ILE A 155 4.42 -2.70 14.53
CA ILE A 155 4.96 -3.84 13.78
C ILE A 155 6.42 -3.60 13.38
N ARG A 156 6.78 -2.38 12.95
CA ARG A 156 8.18 -2.03 12.70
C ARG A 156 9.04 -2.21 13.96
N LYS A 157 8.59 -1.65 15.09
CA LYS A 157 9.26 -1.79 16.38
C LYS A 157 9.43 -3.25 16.79
N ALA A 158 8.40 -4.09 16.59
CA ALA A 158 8.45 -5.53 16.85
C ALA A 158 9.53 -6.24 16.01
N ILE A 159 9.64 -5.93 14.71
CA ILE A 159 10.68 -6.51 13.85
C ILE A 159 12.08 -6.07 14.31
N ASP A 160 12.24 -4.80 14.68
CA ASP A 160 13.52 -4.26 15.19
C ASP A 160 13.89 -4.86 16.56
N ALA A 161 12.91 -5.01 17.47
CA ALA A 161 13.09 -5.63 18.78
C ALA A 161 13.48 -7.11 18.68
N ALA A 162 12.95 -7.82 17.67
CA ALA A 162 13.35 -9.18 17.34
C ALA A 162 14.78 -9.27 16.77
N GLY A 163 15.39 -8.14 16.37
CA GLY A 163 16.68 -8.11 15.68
C GLY A 163 16.65 -8.74 14.30
N HIS A 164 15.46 -8.81 13.66
CA HIS A 164 15.27 -9.58 12.45
C HIS A 164 15.56 -8.75 11.18
N PRO A 165 16.30 -9.27 10.19
CA PRO A 165 16.63 -8.54 8.96
C PRO A 165 15.46 -8.44 7.95
N ALA A 166 14.25 -8.88 8.32
CA ALA A 166 13.14 -8.95 7.38
C ALA A 166 12.70 -7.57 6.90
N LEU A 167 12.38 -7.48 5.61
CA LEU A 167 11.75 -6.29 5.03
C LEU A 167 10.32 -6.14 5.58
N LEU A 168 9.83 -4.91 5.68
CA LEU A 168 8.43 -4.66 6.01
C LEU A 168 7.68 -4.27 4.74
N MET A 169 6.72 -5.08 4.32
CA MET A 169 5.88 -4.79 3.15
C MET A 169 4.48 -4.43 3.61
N VAL A 170 4.03 -3.25 3.22
CA VAL A 170 2.76 -2.71 3.69
C VAL A 170 1.84 -2.45 2.51
N ASP A 171 0.72 -3.16 2.48
CA ASP A 171 -0.38 -2.81 1.60
C ASP A 171 -1.18 -1.65 2.21
N THR A 172 -1.14 -0.49 1.56
CA THR A 172 -1.87 0.71 2.00
C THR A 172 -2.90 1.17 0.96
N ILE A 173 -3.37 0.27 0.09
CA ILE A 173 -4.30 0.58 -1.02
C ILE A 173 -5.50 1.41 -0.55
N SER A 174 -6.17 0.98 0.52
CA SER A 174 -7.35 1.66 1.07
C SER A 174 -7.05 2.59 2.26
N GLY A 175 -5.82 2.56 2.78
CA GLY A 175 -5.41 3.38 3.93
C GLY A 175 -4.68 4.68 3.52
N LEU A 176 -3.98 4.71 2.40
CA LEU A 176 -3.12 5.83 2.06
C LEU A 176 -3.92 7.09 1.74
N ALA A 177 -3.44 8.20 2.27
CA ALA A 177 -4.11 9.50 2.25
C ALA A 177 -5.39 9.59 3.09
N SER A 178 -5.96 8.48 3.56
CA SER A 178 -7.13 8.44 4.46
C SER A 178 -6.74 8.28 5.93
N LEU A 179 -5.68 7.52 6.19
CA LEU A 179 -5.08 7.27 7.51
C LEU A 179 -3.65 7.83 7.53
N ASP A 180 -3.10 8.06 8.73
CA ASP A 180 -1.72 8.47 8.87
C ASP A 180 -0.81 7.37 8.30
N PHE A 181 0.16 7.76 7.47
CA PHE A 181 1.15 6.84 6.92
C PHE A 181 2.48 7.56 6.78
N ARG A 182 3.52 7.02 7.41
CA ARG A 182 4.84 7.67 7.50
C ARG A 182 5.94 6.70 7.08
N PHE A 183 6.17 6.61 5.77
CA PHE A 183 7.05 5.59 5.21
C PHE A 183 8.49 5.66 5.76
N ASP A 184 9.12 6.85 5.77
CA ASP A 184 10.50 6.97 6.25
C ASP A 184 10.61 6.78 7.77
N GLU A 185 9.64 7.30 8.53
CA GLU A 185 9.61 7.23 10.00
C GLU A 185 9.37 5.79 10.49
N TRP A 186 8.53 5.02 9.80
CA TRP A 186 8.24 3.63 10.13
C TRP A 186 9.22 2.65 9.47
N GLY A 187 10.38 3.17 9.07
CA GLY A 187 11.55 2.42 8.62
C GLY A 187 11.73 2.45 7.10
N GLY A 188 12.87 3.01 6.66
CA GLY A 188 13.24 3.13 5.24
C GLY A 188 13.49 1.80 4.49
N ARG A 189 13.35 0.64 5.15
CA ARG A 189 13.28 -0.70 4.50
C ARG A 189 11.84 -1.17 4.27
N CYS A 190 10.88 -0.26 4.36
CA CYS A 190 9.50 -0.54 3.97
C CYS A 190 9.36 -0.57 2.44
N ARG A 191 8.46 -1.39 1.90
CA ARG A 191 7.92 -1.21 0.54
C ARG A 191 6.42 -1.09 0.62
N CYS A 192 5.83 -0.16 -0.11
CA CYS A 192 4.45 0.25 0.08
C CYS A 192 3.72 0.46 -1.25
N PHE A 193 2.44 0.08 -1.30
CA PHE A 193 1.65 0.03 -2.53
C PHE A 193 0.35 0.82 -2.43
N ARG A 194 0.02 1.53 -3.50
CA ARG A 194 -1.22 2.31 -3.62
C ARG A 194 -1.99 1.92 -4.88
N ARG A 195 -3.30 1.75 -4.74
CA ARG A 195 -4.31 1.92 -5.82
C ARG A 195 -4.90 3.34 -5.72
N THR A 196 -5.36 3.91 -6.82
CA THR A 196 -5.99 5.24 -6.91
C THR A 196 -7.29 5.43 -6.10
N GLU A 197 -7.55 4.64 -5.06
CA GLU A 197 -8.59 4.91 -4.08
C GLU A 197 -8.05 5.93 -3.05
N GLY A 198 -8.84 6.95 -2.70
CA GLY A 198 -8.44 8.00 -1.75
C GLY A 198 -7.65 9.21 -2.31
N ALA A 199 -7.67 9.49 -3.62
CA ALA A 199 -7.03 10.71 -4.18
C ALA A 199 -7.60 12.02 -3.59
N ASP A 200 -8.76 11.94 -2.94
CA ASP A 200 -9.52 13.08 -2.45
C ASP A 200 -9.04 13.61 -1.09
N ALA A 201 -8.47 12.76 -0.22
CA ALA A 201 -7.95 13.18 1.07
C ALA A 201 -6.53 13.79 0.95
N ALA A 202 -5.68 13.23 0.08
CA ALA A 202 -4.40 13.85 -0.29
C ALA A 202 -4.61 15.21 -0.98
N ALA A 203 -5.66 15.33 -1.79
CA ALA A 203 -6.04 16.58 -2.42
C ALA A 203 -6.39 17.69 -1.41
N ARG A 204 -7.10 17.37 -0.33
CA ARG A 204 -7.49 18.35 0.70
C ARG A 204 -6.29 18.89 1.48
N THR A 205 -5.34 18.02 1.85
CA THR A 205 -4.11 18.42 2.56
C THR A 205 -3.15 19.21 1.66
N TRP A 206 -3.12 18.90 0.35
CA TRP A 206 -2.35 19.65 -0.64
C TRP A 206 -2.95 21.06 -0.88
N LEU A 207 -4.29 21.17 -0.90
CA LEU A 207 -5.01 22.44 -1.10
C LEU A 207 -4.80 23.44 0.05
N GLN A 208 -4.70 23.00 1.30
CA GLN A 208 -4.41 23.90 2.42
C GLN A 208 -2.99 24.50 2.38
N ARG A 209 -2.05 23.85 1.70
CA ARG A 209 -0.66 24.33 1.57
C ARG A 209 -0.40 25.16 0.31
N CYS A 210 -1.22 25.04 -0.73
CA CYS A 210 -1.08 25.83 -1.97
C CYS A 210 -1.90 27.12 -2.00
N GLN A 211 -2.66 27.40 -0.94
CA GLN A 211 -3.35 28.69 -0.74
C GLN A 211 -2.61 29.62 0.24
N ARG A 212 -1.33 29.37 0.50
CA ARG A 212 -0.39 30.31 1.12
C ARG A 212 0.82 30.50 0.21
#